data_AF-A0A6A6MK50-F1
#
_entry.id   AF-A0A6A6MK50-F1
#
_cell.length_a   1.000
_cell.length_b   1.000
_cell.length_c   1.000
_cell.angle_alpha   90.00
_cell.angle_beta   90.00
_cell.angle_gamma   90.00
#
_symmetry.space_group_name_H-M   'P 1'
#
loop_
_entity.id
_entity.type
_entity.pdbx_description
1 polymer ?
#
loop_
_entity_poly.entity_id
_entity_poly.type
_entity_poly.pdbx_seq_one_letter_code
_entity_poly.pdbx_strand_id
1 'polypeptide(L)'
;MSTMKFCRECNNILYPKEDKEQKILLYACRNCDHQEIAENNCVYRNEVHHSVAERTQVLQDVAADPTLPRTKSVKCSMCNHQEAVFFQVSSYPV
;
A
#
# COMPACT_ATOMS: atom_id res chain seq x y z
N MET A 1 4.51 9.45 1.04
CA MET A 1 4.49 8.09 1.61
C MET A 1 5.90 7.77 2.05
N SER A 2 6.09 7.28 3.29
CA SER A 2 7.41 6.77 3.70
C SER A 2 7.54 5.37 3.10
N THR A 3 8.42 5.21 2.11
CA THR A 3 8.72 3.92 1.48
C THR A 3 9.96 3.32 2.14
N MET A 4 9.94 2.01 2.42
CA MET A 4 11.13 1.33 2.96
C MET A 4 12.27 1.39 1.95
N LYS A 5 13.43 1.89 2.38
CA LYS A 5 14.65 1.96 1.56
C LYS A 5 15.61 0.83 1.91
N PHE A 6 16.27 0.28 0.89
CA PHE A 6 17.22 -0.82 1.02
C PHE A 6 18.61 -0.37 0.57
N CYS A 7 19.64 -0.85 1.28
CA CYS A 7 21.03 -0.61 0.98
C CYS A 7 21.41 -1.26 -0.36
N ARG A 8 22.07 -0.50 -1.24
CA ARG A 8 22.49 -0.99 -2.57
C ARG A 8 23.63 -2.01 -2.52
N GLU A 9 24.37 -2.07 -1.40
CA GLU A 9 25.56 -2.92 -1.26
C GLU A 9 25.23 -4.28 -0.65
N CYS A 10 24.40 -4.32 0.40
CA CYS A 10 24.11 -5.55 1.16
C CYS A 10 22.62 -5.88 1.28
N ASN A 11 21.74 -5.11 0.61
CA ASN A 11 20.28 -5.33 0.58
C ASN A 11 19.59 -5.38 1.96
N ASN A 12 20.21 -4.78 2.99
CA ASN A 12 19.60 -4.58 4.30
C ASN A 12 18.81 -3.27 4.34
N ILE A 13 17.82 -3.18 5.25
CA ILE A 13 17.01 -1.97 5.44
C ILE A 13 17.89 -0.80 5.89
N LEU A 14 17.71 0.37 5.28
CA LEU A 14 18.33 1.61 5.73
C LEU A 14 17.53 2.26 6.86
N TYR A 15 18.24 2.80 7.85
CA TYR A 15 17.64 3.44 9.00
C TYR A 15 17.86 4.96 8.98
N PRO A 16 16.87 5.76 9.44
CA PRO A 16 17.03 7.20 9.55
C PRO A 16 18.15 7.55 10.54
N LYS A 17 19.02 8.48 10.16
CA LYS A 17 20.17 8.98 10.94
C LYS A 17 20.29 10.48 10.74
N GLU A 18 20.51 11.22 11.83
CA GLU A 18 20.78 12.66 11.78
C GLU A 18 22.27 12.92 11.47
N ASP A 19 22.54 13.82 10.52
CA ASP A 19 23.83 14.52 10.44
C ASP A 19 23.72 15.84 11.23
N LYS A 20 24.39 15.92 12.37
CA LYS A 20 24.28 17.05 13.31
C LYS A 20 24.98 18.31 12.82
N GLU A 21 26.01 18.17 12.01
CA GLU A 21 26.80 19.30 11.53
C GLU A 21 26.05 20.01 10.40
N GLN A 22 25.56 19.23 9.44
CA GLN A 22 24.82 19.75 8.30
C GLN A 22 23.32 19.92 8.56
N LYS A 23 22.80 19.36 9.66
CA LYS A 23 21.37 19.35 10.05
C LYS A 23 20.48 18.74 8.97
N ILE A 24 20.93 17.64 8.38
CA ILE A 24 20.21 16.89 7.34
C ILE A 24 19.83 15.49 7.83
N LEU A 25 18.74 14.97 7.28
CA LEU A 25 18.33 13.57 7.48
C LEU A 25 19.05 12.68 6.47
N LEU A 26 19.70 11.64 6.96
CA LEU A 26 20.32 10.58 6.19
C LEU A 26 19.56 9.25 6.40
N TYR A 27 19.70 8.34 5.45
CA TYR A 27 19.39 6.93 5.58
C TYR A 27 20.69 6.13 5.54
N ALA A 28 21.00 5.40 6.62
CA ALA A 28 22.27 4.69 6.79
C ALA A 28 22.04 3.19 7.02
N CYS A 29 22.93 2.37 6.47
CA CYS A 29 22.95 0.94 6.73
C CYS A 29 23.60 0.67 8.11
N ARG A 30 23.18 -0.42 8.77
CA ARG A 30 23.83 -0.90 10.02
C ARG A 30 24.90 -1.96 9.77
N ASN A 31 24.94 -2.53 8.57
CA ASN A 31 25.79 -3.65 8.21
C ASN A 31 26.98 -3.26 7.33
N CYS A 32 27.01 -2.04 6.81
CA CYS A 32 28.09 -1.47 6.00
C CYS A 32 28.09 0.07 6.14
N ASP A 33 29.05 0.74 5.50
CA ASP A 33 29.23 2.20 5.60
C ASP A 33 28.33 3.02 4.67
N HIS A 34 27.45 2.35 3.91
CA HIS A 34 26.54 3.00 2.99
C HIS A 34 25.57 3.97 3.69
N GLN A 35 25.49 5.20 3.18
CA GLN A 35 24.56 6.22 3.63
C GLN A 35 24.12 7.12 2.47
N GLU A 36 22.89 7.60 2.51
CA GLU A 36 22.32 8.49 1.48
C GLU A 36 21.46 9.60 2.11
N ILE A 37 21.32 10.73 1.43
CA ILE A 37 20.51 11.86 1.88
C ILE A 37 19.02 11.53 1.69
N ALA A 38 18.19 11.85 2.68
CA ALA A 38 16.75 11.63 2.58
C ALA A 38 16.11 12.65 1.62
N GLU A 39 15.30 12.15 0.68
CA GLU A 39 14.49 12.98 -0.23
C GLU A 39 13.29 13.63 0.48
N ASN A 40 12.86 13.07 1.61
CA ASN A 40 11.74 13.54 2.41
C ASN A 40 12.08 13.37 3.90
N ASN A 41 11.70 14.35 4.72
CA ASN A 41 11.93 14.37 6.16
C ASN A 41 10.89 13.58 6.99
N CYS A 42 9.84 13.05 6.35
CA CYS A 42 8.85 12.20 7.00
C CYS A 42 9.41 10.78 7.19
N VAL A 43 9.88 10.49 8.41
CA VAL A 43 10.41 9.17 8.78
C VAL A 43 9.29 8.15 9.02
N TYR A 44 8.23 8.57 9.71
CA TYR A 44 7.10 7.71 10.07
C TYR A 44 5.79 8.48 9.92
N ARG A 45 4.78 7.80 9.37
CA ARG A 45 3.41 8.30 9.30
C ARG A 45 2.48 7.15 9.70
N ASN A 46 1.72 7.35 10.77
CA ASN A 46 0.62 6.47 11.12
C ASN A 46 -0.67 7.08 10.57
N GLU A 47 -1.31 6.38 9.64
CA GLU A 47 -2.62 6.78 9.11
C GLU A 47 -3.65 5.77 9.61
N VAL A 48 -4.49 6.20 10.55
CA VAL A 48 -5.61 5.38 11.03
C VAL A 48 -6.80 5.62 10.10
N HIS A 49 -6.83 4.88 8.99
CA HIS A 49 -7.94 4.94 8.03
C HIS A 49 -9.09 4.01 8.50
N HIS A 50 -10.26 4.59 8.78
CA HIS A 50 -11.52 3.86 8.90
C HIS A 50 -12.30 3.94 7.57
N SER A 51 -11.64 3.71 6.43
CA SER A 51 -12.33 3.74 5.14
C SER A 51 -12.55 2.31 4.63
N VAL A 52 -13.82 1.95 4.45
CA VAL A 52 -14.24 0.68 3.82
C VAL A 52 -13.66 0.54 2.41
N ALA A 53 -13.26 1.66 1.79
CA ALA A 53 -12.72 1.76 0.45
C ALA A 53 -11.35 1.08 0.29
N GLU A 54 -10.44 1.17 1.27
CA GLU A 54 -9.10 0.53 1.18
C GLU A 54 -9.15 -0.99 1.24
N ARG A 55 -10.28 -1.58 1.66
CA ARG A 55 -10.46 -3.05 1.72
C ARG A 55 -10.99 -3.69 0.45
N THR A 56 -11.37 -2.89 -0.56
CA THR A 56 -11.92 -3.48 -1.79
C THR A 56 -10.77 -3.79 -2.76
N GLN A 57 -9.88 -4.70 -2.36
CA GLN A 57 -9.10 -5.43 -3.36
C GLN A 57 -10.09 -6.33 -4.09
N VAL A 58 -10.63 -5.84 -5.21
CA VAL A 58 -11.46 -6.65 -6.10
C VAL A 58 -10.53 -7.70 -6.71
N LEU A 59 -10.50 -8.89 -6.11
CA LEU A 59 -9.77 -10.03 -6.66
C LEU A 59 -10.42 -10.39 -8.00
N GLN A 60 -9.60 -10.61 -9.03
CA GLN A 60 -10.09 -10.95 -10.38
C GLN A 60 -10.98 -12.20 -10.38
N ASP A 61 -10.75 -13.11 -9.44
CA ASP A 61 -11.45 -14.39 -9.34
C ASP A 61 -12.85 -14.28 -8.74
N VAL A 62 -13.25 -13.11 -8.20
CA VAL A 62 -14.59 -12.90 -7.64
C VAL A 62 -15.67 -13.11 -8.70
N ALA A 63 -15.38 -12.76 -9.96
CA ALA A 63 -16.31 -12.95 -11.07
C ALA A 63 -16.51 -14.43 -11.44
N ALA A 64 -15.62 -15.33 -11.01
CA ALA A 64 -15.70 -16.77 -11.27
C ALA A 64 -16.41 -17.55 -10.16
N ASP A 65 -16.58 -16.95 -8.97
CA ASP A 65 -17.21 -17.60 -7.83
C ASP A 65 -18.71 -17.89 -8.13
N PRO A 66 -19.12 -19.17 -8.19
CA PRO A 66 -20.51 -19.54 -8.46
C PRO A 66 -21.45 -19.32 -7.26
N THR A 67 -20.91 -19.06 -6.08
CA THR A 67 -21.69 -18.88 -4.84
C THR A 67 -22.17 -17.44 -4.63
N LEU A 68 -21.60 -16.48 -5.38
CA LEU A 68 -21.96 -15.07 -5.29
C LEU A 68 -23.15 -14.72 -6.18
N PRO A 69 -24.03 -13.81 -5.74
CA PRO A 69 -25.19 -13.41 -6.52
C PRO A 69 -24.80 -12.60 -7.75
N ARG A 70 -25.55 -12.83 -8.84
CA ARG A 70 -25.37 -12.18 -10.16
C ARG A 70 -26.59 -11.36 -10.51
N THR A 71 -26.38 -10.21 -11.14
CA THR A 71 -27.45 -9.38 -11.69
C THR A 71 -27.23 -9.08 -13.16
N LYS A 72 -28.33 -8.96 -13.92
CA LYS A 72 -28.34 -8.46 -15.30
C LYS A 72 -28.93 -7.06 -15.45
N SER A 73 -29.32 -6.44 -14.34
CA SER A 73 -29.94 -5.10 -14.34
C SER A 73 -28.91 -3.97 -14.49
N VAL A 74 -27.62 -4.27 -14.41
CA VAL A 74 -26.52 -3.29 -14.47
C VAL A 74 -25.62 -3.61 -15.66
N LYS A 75 -25.23 -2.57 -16.41
CA LYS A 75 -24.30 -2.66 -17.53
C LYS A 75 -22.92 -2.16 -17.09
N CYS A 76 -21.87 -2.89 -17.46
CA CYS A 76 -20.49 -2.45 -17.23
C CYS A 76 -20.21 -1.15 -18.00
N SER A 77 -19.70 -0.11 -17.33
CA SER A 77 -19.35 1.17 -17.97
C SER A 77 -18.18 1.08 -18.96
N MET A 78 -17.36 0.03 -18.88
CA MET A 78 -16.17 -0.17 -19.73
C MET A 78 -16.45 -1.02 -20.97
N CYS A 79 -17.16 -2.15 -20.82
CA CYS A 79 -17.41 -3.11 -21.91
C CYS A 79 -18.90 -3.29 -22.29
N ASN A 80 -19.82 -2.63 -21.58
CA ASN A 80 -21.27 -2.70 -21.80
C ASN A 80 -21.90 -4.10 -21.64
N HIS A 81 -21.16 -5.05 -21.04
CA HIS A 81 -21.70 -6.36 -20.68
C HIS A 81 -22.79 -6.24 -19.61
N GLN A 82 -23.81 -7.08 -19.71
CA GLN A 82 -25.06 -7.02 -18.92
C GLN A 82 -25.07 -8.02 -17.76
N GLU A 83 -23.91 -8.34 -17.19
CA GLU A 83 -23.84 -9.24 -16.05
C GLU A 83 -22.78 -8.73 -15.07
N ALA A 84 -23.13 -8.69 -13.80
CA ALA A 84 -22.24 -8.27 -12.72
C ALA A 84 -22.45 -9.14 -11.48
N VAL A 85 -21.35 -9.49 -10.82
CA VAL A 85 -21.33 -10.09 -9.48
C VAL A 85 -21.31 -8.98 -8.45
N PHE A 86 -22.05 -9.13 -7.34
CA PHE A 86 -22.07 -8.17 -6.24
C PHE A 86 -21.99 -8.88 -4.89
N PHE A 87 -21.42 -8.20 -3.89
CA PHE A 87 -21.28 -8.73 -2.54
C PHE A 87 -21.18 -7.55 -1.55
N GLN A 88 -21.51 -7.80 -0.29
CA GLN A 88 -21.34 -6.84 0.79
C GLN A 88 -20.10 -7.23 1.61
N VAL A 89 -19.23 -6.26 1.89
CA VAL A 89 -18.09 -6.47 2.78
C VAL A 89 -18.60 -6.42 4.22
N SER A 90 -18.44 -7.51 4.99
CA SER A 90 -18.68 -7.48 6.43
C SER A 90 -17.54 -6.74 7.12
N SER A 91 -17.79 -5.50 7.54
CA SER A 91 -16.91 -4.81 8.48
C SER A 91 -17.29 -5.22 9.90
N TYR A 92 -16.54 -6.13 10.52
CA TYR A 92 -16.60 -6.27 11.98
C TYR A 92 -15.98 -5.01 12.59
N PRO A 93 -16.71 -4.24 13.43
CA PRO A 93 -16.06 -3.26 14.28
C PRO A 93 -15.26 -4.03 15.33
N VAL A 94 -13.94 -3.85 15.30
CA VAL A 94 -13.06 -4.12 16.45
C VAL A 94 -13.11 -2.93 17.38
#